data_AF-A0A077R5K0-F1
#
_entry.id   AF-A0A077R5K0-F1
#
_cell.length_a   1.000
_cell.length_b   1.000
_cell.length_c   1.000
_cell.angle_alpha   90.00
_cell.angle_beta   90.00
_cell.angle_gamma   90.00
#
_symmetry.space_group_name_H-M   'P 1'
#
loop_
_entity.id
_entity.type
_entity.pdbx_description
1 polymer ?
#
loop_
_entity_poly.entity_id
_entity_poly.type
_entity_poly.pdbx_seq_one_letter_code
_entity_poly.pdbx_strand_id
1 'polypeptide(L)'
;MHYSRSLALYIAVLFLFSTFTQASFISTLLWGKDSLDPIRAAIISTSQLRSQVHGWYTHNATQQANFTVTPDPTQIYSLLPSTYSARSLIQPDGSYFSDVQGYYKGQWTGWDFSTVFNRSLAIDSRLNRTAAQNILQKGSTQPVQYVDKRVNEASLTQDRGDFPWLAADPAHVDLHLVQEHLLPGNVSLITGGLTFSAPKRSKSKVNSVDLSLEGLHFLPTGTLFLHAVSDEAVRGTDVRTSLSMIPGGNNHTMNATIAAIDKAFQLRIDMLNRIIKSGSWDPPEAAEPQPLKHNCSLHVYGQFRSAGPYSILQSKLSALESEWRQSTGISTIASPPLQLSLTAFSPECQLLVTTTPTTLSGLLQSRLWKKAIHYAVIYFILLFIQTYLLVQQMEASTTPSGLAKVADKTWLAQSVLDAYACLIHLSVAVVLENETTKALLACSFMSAICFLAFGYRFTIVVYRSQMDAVANTTTVPVAVPALDAVATQLAPVEAASNARDQPQQSQIQQSNQHQTTSTNNTHANIADTNHTTHAPASTRNNLLTNTINYVVSADNSSATPQEIAARRRGATILFVGLFLVMVGFFPIFTITLILPFLSTATLC
;
A
#
# COMPACT_ATOMS: atom_id res chain seq x y z
N MET A 1 -29.93 -36.36 32.85
CA MET A 1 -28.47 -36.13 32.87
C MET A 1 -27.96 -35.01 31.95
N HIS A 2 -28.65 -34.60 30.87
CA HIS A 2 -28.11 -33.55 29.96
C HIS A 2 -27.96 -32.13 30.56
N TYR A 3 -28.79 -31.73 31.53
CA TYR A 3 -28.78 -30.36 32.06
C TYR A 3 -27.49 -29.98 32.82
N SER A 4 -26.86 -30.95 33.50
CA SER A 4 -25.64 -30.73 34.30
C SER A 4 -24.42 -30.35 33.45
N ARG A 5 -24.29 -30.91 32.24
CA ARG A 5 -23.14 -30.64 31.35
C ARG A 5 -23.17 -29.24 30.75
N SER A 6 -24.36 -28.69 30.48
CA SER A 6 -24.49 -27.32 29.93
C SER A 6 -24.13 -26.25 30.96
N LEU A 7 -24.52 -26.44 32.22
CA LEU A 7 -24.19 -25.53 33.32
C LEU A 7 -22.68 -25.49 33.60
N ALA A 8 -22.02 -26.65 33.61
CA ALA A 8 -20.57 -26.74 33.79
C ALA A 8 -19.79 -26.02 32.66
N LEU A 9 -20.27 -26.11 31.42
CA LEU A 9 -19.65 -25.41 30.29
C LEU A 9 -19.80 -23.88 30.41
N TYR A 10 -20.98 -23.39 30.78
CA TYR A 10 -21.21 -21.95 31.01
C TYR A 10 -20.36 -21.39 32.15
N ILE A 11 -20.22 -22.14 33.25
CA ILE A 11 -19.36 -21.74 34.37
C ILE A 11 -17.88 -21.74 33.95
N ALA A 12 -17.41 -22.74 33.21
CA ALA A 12 -16.04 -22.78 32.69
C ALA A 12 -15.74 -21.59 31.73
N VAL A 13 -16.68 -21.24 30.84
CA VAL A 13 -16.55 -20.07 29.96
C VAL A 13 -16.52 -18.77 30.75
N LEU A 14 -17.39 -18.61 31.76
CA LEU A 14 -17.39 -17.42 32.64
C LEU A 14 -16.08 -17.27 33.42
N PHE A 15 -15.51 -18.35 33.94
CA PHE A 15 -14.21 -18.30 34.62
C PHE A 15 -13.07 -17.95 33.65
N LEU A 16 -13.04 -18.52 32.44
CA LEU A 16 -12.03 -18.18 31.43
C LEU A 16 -12.09 -16.71 30.98
N PHE A 17 -13.29 -16.12 30.88
CA PHE A 17 -13.46 -14.69 30.59
C PHE A 17 -13.05 -13.79 31.77
N SER A 18 -13.24 -14.21 33.03
CA SER A 18 -12.79 -13.43 34.19
C SER A 18 -11.26 -13.39 34.35
N THR A 19 -10.57 -14.51 34.09
CA THR A 19 -9.11 -14.58 34.28
C THR A 19 -8.32 -13.76 33.29
N PHE A 20 -8.84 -13.54 32.07
CA PHE A 20 -8.18 -12.71 31.06
C PHE A 20 -8.45 -11.20 31.22
N THR A 21 -9.52 -10.82 31.92
CA THR A 21 -9.92 -9.41 32.07
C THR A 21 -9.50 -8.78 33.40
N GLN A 22 -9.50 -9.55 34.50
CA GLN A 22 -9.19 -8.99 35.83
C GLN A 22 -7.71 -8.70 36.07
N ALA A 23 -6.78 -9.43 35.44
CA ALA A 23 -5.34 -9.24 35.66
C ALA A 23 -4.83 -7.86 35.21
N SER A 24 -5.36 -7.31 34.11
CA SER A 24 -4.97 -5.98 33.60
C SER A 24 -5.62 -4.84 34.41
N PHE A 25 -6.92 -4.95 34.70
CA PHE A 25 -7.70 -3.84 35.27
C PHE A 25 -7.44 -3.64 36.78
N ILE A 26 -7.24 -4.71 37.56
CA ILE A 26 -7.03 -4.58 39.01
C ILE A 26 -5.59 -4.15 39.31
N SER A 27 -4.61 -4.58 38.51
CA SER A 27 -3.20 -4.18 38.67
C SER A 27 -3.00 -2.69 38.37
N THR A 28 -3.67 -2.16 37.35
CA THR A 28 -3.65 -0.72 37.03
C THR A 28 -4.42 0.13 38.05
N LEU A 29 -5.52 -0.37 38.62
CA LEU A 29 -6.33 0.36 39.59
C LEU A 29 -5.69 0.46 41.00
N LEU A 30 -5.01 -0.59 41.47
CA LEU A 30 -4.44 -0.66 42.83
C LEU A 30 -2.96 -0.26 42.89
N TRP A 31 -2.23 -0.43 41.79
CA TRP A 31 -0.80 -0.10 41.68
C TRP A 31 -0.58 0.76 40.45
N GLY A 32 -1.22 1.94 40.44
CA GLY A 32 -1.05 2.99 39.45
C GLY A 32 0.39 3.52 39.43
N LYS A 33 1.29 2.73 38.85
CA LYS A 33 2.64 3.11 38.48
C LYS A 33 2.49 4.19 37.42
N ASP A 34 2.97 5.40 37.69
CA ASP A 34 2.82 6.57 36.81
C ASP A 34 3.32 6.25 35.39
N SER A 35 2.40 5.86 34.51
CA SER A 35 2.69 5.50 33.10
C SER A 35 3.24 6.70 32.33
N LEU A 36 3.10 7.90 32.88
CA LEU A 36 3.56 9.16 32.34
C LEU A 36 5.01 9.51 32.73
N ASP A 37 5.68 8.76 33.61
CA ASP A 37 7.08 9.03 33.98
C ASP A 37 8.06 9.02 32.79
N PRO A 38 7.99 8.08 31.83
CA PRO A 38 8.78 8.14 30.59
C PRO A 38 8.53 9.43 29.79
N ILE A 39 7.28 9.92 29.79
CA ILE A 39 6.90 11.16 29.08
C ILE A 39 7.44 12.40 29.80
N ARG A 40 7.36 12.44 31.14
CA ARG A 40 7.98 13.51 31.95
C ARG A 40 9.49 13.55 31.73
N ALA A 41 10.16 12.39 31.74
CA ALA A 41 11.57 12.27 31.42
C ALA A 41 11.90 12.75 29.99
N ALA A 42 11.07 12.40 29.00
CA ALA A 42 11.21 12.88 27.63
C ALA A 42 11.02 14.40 27.51
N ILE A 43 10.10 15.02 28.27
CA ILE A 43 9.93 16.48 28.32
C ILE A 43 11.17 17.16 28.92
N ILE A 44 11.70 16.65 30.04
CA ILE A 44 12.91 17.17 30.67
C ILE A 44 14.10 17.08 29.71
N SER A 45 14.31 15.92 29.10
CA SER A 45 15.35 15.70 28.09
C SER A 45 15.20 16.67 26.92
N THR A 46 14.02 16.73 26.28
CA THR A 46 13.76 17.64 25.14
C THR A 46 14.00 19.11 25.50
N SER A 47 13.62 19.52 26.71
CA SER A 47 13.85 20.87 27.23
C SER A 47 15.34 21.17 27.43
N GLN A 48 16.12 20.18 27.88
CA GLN A 48 17.58 20.29 28.01
C GLN A 48 18.27 20.35 26.63
N LEU A 49 17.83 19.57 25.65
CA LEU A 49 18.37 19.63 24.28
C LEU A 49 18.12 21.02 23.66
N ARG A 50 16.92 21.59 23.88
CA ARG A 50 16.56 22.94 23.47
C ARG A 50 17.43 24.00 24.14
N SER A 51 17.62 23.94 25.46
CA SER A 51 18.47 24.92 26.17
C SER A 51 19.93 24.85 25.75
N GLN A 52 20.44 23.67 25.41
CA GLN A 52 21.79 23.49 24.86
C GLN A 52 21.97 24.20 23.52
N VAL A 53 21.01 24.09 22.59
CA VAL A 53 21.05 24.81 21.30
C VAL A 53 21.00 26.31 21.51
N HIS A 54 20.09 26.78 22.38
CA HIS A 54 19.97 28.21 22.69
C HIS A 54 21.25 28.75 23.35
N GLY A 55 21.84 28.01 24.28
CA GLY A 55 23.10 28.35 24.94
C GLY A 55 24.27 28.42 23.97
N TRP A 56 24.41 27.43 23.07
CA TRP A 56 25.42 27.44 22.01
C TRP A 56 25.27 28.65 21.08
N TYR A 57 24.06 28.91 20.58
CA TYR A 57 23.78 30.03 19.68
C TYR A 57 24.00 31.40 20.35
N THR A 58 23.63 31.56 21.61
CA THR A 58 23.85 32.79 22.40
C THR A 58 25.24 32.88 23.03
N HIS A 59 26.12 31.90 22.80
CA HIS A 59 27.46 31.80 23.39
C HIS A 59 27.44 31.79 24.94
N ASN A 60 26.35 31.32 25.54
CA ASN A 60 26.18 31.15 26.97
C ASN A 60 26.64 29.75 27.41
N ALA A 61 27.88 29.66 27.87
CA ALA A 61 28.52 28.43 28.34
C ALA A 61 27.69 27.66 29.39
N THR A 62 26.98 28.36 30.29
CA THR A 62 26.16 27.70 31.34
C THR A 62 24.95 26.95 30.80
N GLN A 63 24.36 27.44 29.71
CA GLN A 63 23.21 26.80 29.05
C GLN A 63 23.67 25.80 27.97
N GLN A 64 24.78 26.08 27.30
CA GLN A 64 25.40 25.22 26.29
C GLN A 64 25.82 23.86 26.87
N ALA A 65 26.30 23.83 28.12
CA ALA A 65 26.91 22.65 28.73
C ALA A 65 27.98 22.04 27.80
N ASN A 66 27.90 20.75 27.52
CA ASN A 66 28.86 20.04 26.65
C ASN A 66 28.46 20.02 25.16
N PHE A 67 27.45 20.80 24.74
CA PHE A 67 27.02 20.79 23.33
C PHE A 67 27.99 21.59 22.44
N THR A 68 28.56 20.90 21.44
CA THR A 68 29.46 21.50 20.44
C THR A 68 29.05 21.03 19.05
N VAL A 69 28.93 21.96 18.12
CA VAL A 69 28.69 21.66 16.70
C VAL A 69 30.04 21.54 15.99
N THR A 70 30.36 20.35 15.48
CA THR A 70 31.54 20.11 14.63
C THR A 70 31.07 20.06 13.17
N PRO A 71 31.42 21.03 12.31
CA PRO A 71 30.95 21.04 10.93
C PRO A 71 31.54 19.88 10.13
N ASP A 72 30.80 19.45 9.11
CA ASP A 72 31.25 18.38 8.22
C ASP A 72 32.53 18.75 7.45
N PRO A 73 33.35 17.75 7.06
CA PRO A 73 34.55 17.98 6.26
C PRO A 73 34.30 18.90 5.05
N THR A 74 35.10 19.95 4.91
CA THR A 74 34.92 20.98 3.87
C THR A 74 34.93 20.43 2.44
N GLN A 75 35.55 19.26 2.23
CA GLN A 75 35.58 18.57 0.94
C GLN A 75 34.24 17.95 0.52
N ILE A 76 33.29 17.76 1.45
CA ILE A 76 31.94 17.27 1.10
C ILE A 76 31.18 18.37 0.37
N TYR A 77 31.30 19.62 0.80
CA TYR A 77 30.63 20.76 0.18
C TYR A 77 31.07 21.03 -1.27
N SER A 78 32.23 20.53 -1.73
CA SER A 78 32.61 20.59 -3.15
C SER A 78 31.96 19.52 -4.04
N LEU A 79 31.39 18.48 -3.41
CA LEU A 79 30.55 17.46 -4.06
C LEU A 79 29.06 17.86 -4.07
N LEU A 80 28.66 18.81 -3.23
CA LEU A 80 27.30 19.33 -3.19
C LEU A 80 27.05 20.35 -4.33
N PRO A 81 25.79 20.54 -4.76
CA PRO A 81 25.42 21.63 -5.67
C PRO A 81 25.91 23.00 -5.18
N SER A 82 26.25 23.91 -6.10
CA SER A 82 26.74 25.25 -5.75
C SER A 82 25.74 26.10 -4.96
N THR A 83 24.44 25.75 -4.97
CA THR A 83 23.39 26.31 -4.10
C THR A 83 23.76 26.25 -2.61
N TYR A 84 24.52 25.24 -2.18
CA TYR A 84 25.01 25.09 -0.80
C TYR A 84 26.18 26.03 -0.44
N SER A 85 26.78 26.71 -1.43
CA SER A 85 27.97 27.54 -1.21
C SER A 85 27.63 29.03 -1.18
N ALA A 86 28.02 29.72 -0.10
CA ALA A 86 27.97 31.18 0.08
C ALA A 86 26.61 31.89 -0.08
N ARG A 87 25.51 31.18 -0.35
CA ARG A 87 24.17 31.76 -0.55
C ARG A 87 23.30 31.71 0.71
N SER A 88 22.27 32.55 0.71
CA SER A 88 21.24 32.54 1.75
C SER A 88 20.19 31.48 1.44
N LEU A 89 20.06 30.43 2.26
CA LEU A 89 19.10 29.35 2.02
C LEU A 89 17.63 29.82 2.16
N ILE A 90 17.43 30.98 2.79
CA ILE A 90 16.12 31.63 2.94
C ILE A 90 15.75 32.56 1.78
N GLN A 91 16.65 32.79 0.81
CA GLN A 91 16.35 33.57 -0.40
C GLN A 91 15.99 32.62 -1.55
N PRO A 92 14.93 32.91 -2.33
CA PRO A 92 14.50 32.00 -3.39
C PRO A 92 15.49 31.99 -4.57
N ASP A 93 15.89 30.81 -5.01
CA ASP A 93 16.69 30.61 -6.24
C ASP A 93 15.91 29.92 -7.38
N GLY A 94 14.73 29.38 -7.08
CA GLY A 94 13.89 28.63 -7.99
C GLY A 94 12.45 28.51 -7.46
N SER A 95 11.59 27.85 -8.22
CA SER A 95 10.25 27.49 -7.76
C SER A 95 10.25 26.05 -7.28
N TYR A 96 9.81 25.85 -6.04
CA TYR A 96 9.77 24.53 -5.40
C TYR A 96 8.40 24.29 -4.79
N PHE A 97 8.05 23.01 -4.67
CA PHE A 97 6.87 22.59 -3.93
C PHE A 97 7.06 22.97 -2.45
N SER A 98 6.06 23.63 -1.87
CA SER A 98 6.01 23.89 -0.44
C SER A 98 5.68 22.63 0.36
N ASP A 99 5.15 21.60 -0.31
CA ASP A 99 4.77 20.30 0.23
C ASP A 99 5.55 19.18 -0.48
N VAL A 100 6.53 18.59 0.21
CA VAL A 100 7.36 17.50 -0.32
C VAL A 100 7.03 16.14 0.31
N GLN A 101 5.86 16.03 0.94
CA GLN A 101 5.41 14.77 1.54
C GLN A 101 5.11 13.71 0.48
N GLY A 102 5.77 12.55 0.58
CA GLY A 102 5.58 11.44 -0.35
C GLY A 102 6.76 10.47 -0.43
N TYR A 103 6.75 9.67 -1.50
CA TYR A 103 7.69 8.57 -1.74
C TYR A 103 8.65 8.90 -2.87
N TYR A 104 9.92 8.62 -2.69
CA TYR A 104 11.01 8.93 -3.61
C TYR A 104 11.79 7.66 -3.90
N LYS A 105 11.96 7.35 -5.19
CA LYS A 105 12.52 6.08 -5.63
C LYS A 105 13.64 6.29 -6.64
N GLY A 106 14.69 5.46 -6.54
CA GLY A 106 15.77 5.52 -7.51
C GLY A 106 16.88 4.50 -7.23
N GLN A 107 18.10 4.88 -7.60
CA GLN A 107 19.29 4.06 -7.41
C GLN A 107 20.32 4.80 -6.56
N TRP A 108 21.11 4.05 -5.81
CA TRP A 108 22.24 4.56 -5.04
C TRP A 108 23.53 3.83 -5.37
N THR A 109 24.65 4.50 -5.14
CA THR A 109 26.00 3.94 -5.14
C THR A 109 26.77 4.43 -3.93
N GLY A 110 27.51 3.55 -3.27
CA GLY A 110 28.38 3.90 -2.15
C GLY A 110 29.84 4.08 -2.55
N TRP A 111 30.56 4.88 -1.78
CA TRP A 111 31.95 5.25 -1.99
C TRP A 111 32.67 5.18 -0.65
N ASP A 112 33.87 4.60 -0.65
CA ASP A 112 34.71 4.62 0.54
C ASP A 112 35.36 6.00 0.68
N PHE A 113 35.25 6.61 1.86
CA PHE A 113 35.75 7.95 2.15
C PHE A 113 36.79 7.95 3.29
N SER A 114 37.19 6.74 3.72
CA SER A 114 38.09 6.48 4.86
C SER A 114 39.56 6.71 4.56
N THR A 115 40.01 6.49 3.32
CA THR A 115 41.39 6.69 2.88
C THR A 115 41.56 7.99 2.10
N VAL A 116 42.74 8.61 2.18
CA VAL A 116 43.07 9.84 1.44
C VAL A 116 42.92 9.61 -0.07
N PHE A 117 43.36 8.44 -0.56
CA PHE A 117 43.26 8.08 -1.97
C PHE A 117 41.79 7.94 -2.43
N ASN A 118 40.97 7.17 -1.71
CA ASN A 118 39.57 6.96 -2.09
C ASN A 118 38.75 8.25 -1.96
N ARG A 119 39.06 9.09 -0.96
CA ARG A 119 38.50 10.45 -0.82
C ARG A 119 38.83 11.33 -2.02
N SER A 120 40.11 11.45 -2.41
CA SER A 120 40.49 12.23 -3.60
C SER A 120 39.85 11.67 -4.86
N LEU A 121 39.85 10.35 -5.04
CA LEU A 121 39.20 9.67 -6.17
C LEU A 121 37.71 10.00 -6.27
N ALA A 122 36.98 10.00 -5.15
CA ALA A 122 35.57 10.36 -5.08
C ALA A 122 35.33 11.84 -5.46
N ILE A 123 36.20 12.75 -5.00
CA ILE A 123 36.13 14.20 -5.29
C ILE A 123 36.47 14.47 -6.76
N ASP A 124 37.62 13.98 -7.24
CA ASP A 124 38.14 14.24 -8.59
C ASP A 124 37.25 13.61 -9.68
N SER A 125 36.67 12.43 -9.41
CA SER A 125 35.68 11.82 -10.29
C SER A 125 34.28 12.45 -10.19
N ARG A 126 34.04 13.34 -9.21
CA ARG A 126 32.70 13.84 -8.84
C ARG A 126 31.67 12.72 -8.68
N LEU A 127 32.07 11.64 -7.99
CA LEU A 127 31.27 10.44 -7.77
C LEU A 127 30.81 9.75 -9.06
N ASN A 128 31.58 9.87 -10.15
CA ASN A 128 31.36 9.14 -11.40
C ASN A 128 32.28 7.91 -11.48
N ARG A 129 31.70 6.71 -11.38
CA ARG A 129 32.47 5.45 -11.37
C ARG A 129 33.29 5.21 -12.63
N THR A 130 32.80 5.62 -13.80
CA THR A 130 33.55 5.51 -15.06
C THR A 130 34.77 6.44 -15.06
N ALA A 131 34.63 7.66 -14.53
CA ALA A 131 35.75 8.57 -14.36
C ALA A 131 36.76 8.05 -13.32
N ALA A 132 36.28 7.48 -12.21
CA ALA A 132 37.13 6.86 -11.20
C ALA A 132 37.94 5.67 -11.75
N GLN A 133 37.33 4.79 -12.55
CA GLN A 133 38.04 3.70 -13.23
C GLN A 133 39.16 4.21 -14.14
N ASN A 134 38.92 5.28 -14.89
CA ASN A 134 39.93 5.91 -15.76
C ASN A 134 41.08 6.55 -14.98
N ILE A 135 40.85 6.99 -13.73
CA ILE A 135 41.90 7.48 -12.82
C ILE A 135 42.68 6.30 -12.23
N LEU A 136 42.00 5.25 -11.76
CA LEU A 136 42.63 4.03 -11.23
C LEU A 136 43.58 3.36 -12.24
N GLN A 137 43.19 3.30 -13.52
CA GLN A 137 44.02 2.74 -14.59
C GLN A 137 45.35 3.48 -14.81
N LYS A 138 45.49 4.73 -14.34
CA LYS A 138 46.74 5.51 -14.47
C LYS A 138 47.76 5.23 -13.37
N GLY A 139 47.41 4.37 -12.41
CA GLY A 139 48.35 3.76 -11.48
C GLY A 139 48.72 4.64 -10.28
N SER A 140 48.46 4.12 -9.08
CA SER A 140 49.03 4.66 -7.84
C SER A 140 49.20 3.52 -6.83
N THR A 141 50.43 3.05 -6.67
CA THR A 141 50.82 2.09 -5.63
C THR A 141 51.24 2.82 -4.34
N GLN A 142 50.47 3.83 -3.95
CA GLN A 142 50.63 4.53 -2.68
C GLN A 142 50.20 3.62 -1.52
N PRO A 143 50.88 3.66 -0.35
CA PRO A 143 50.43 2.95 0.84
C PRO A 143 49.06 3.48 1.31
N VAL A 144 48.25 2.60 1.90
CA VAL A 144 46.91 2.97 2.40
C VAL A 144 47.06 3.94 3.58
N GLN A 145 46.74 5.21 3.32
CA GLN A 145 46.71 6.26 4.32
C GLN A 145 45.26 6.62 4.67
N TYR A 146 44.84 6.31 5.90
CA TYR A 146 43.56 6.75 6.45
C TYR A 146 43.56 8.26 6.71
N VAL A 147 42.39 8.89 6.55
CA VAL A 147 42.24 10.35 6.69
C VAL A 147 42.38 10.79 8.15
N ASP A 148 41.75 10.06 9.08
CA ASP A 148 41.96 10.23 10.52
C ASP A 148 42.82 9.07 11.03
N LYS A 149 43.92 9.39 11.71
CA LYS A 149 44.86 8.42 12.29
C LYS A 149 44.26 7.55 13.39
N ARG A 150 43.07 7.90 13.90
CA ARG A 150 42.32 7.14 14.92
C ARG A 150 41.43 6.04 14.33
N VAL A 151 41.21 6.05 13.02
CA VAL A 151 40.28 5.12 12.36
C VAL A 151 40.98 3.80 12.09
N ASN A 152 40.52 2.75 12.76
CA ASN A 152 40.98 1.37 12.57
C ASN A 152 40.07 0.66 11.55
N GLU A 153 40.66 -0.03 10.57
CA GLU A 153 39.95 -0.81 9.56
C GLU A 153 39.00 -1.86 10.16
N ALA A 154 39.41 -2.49 11.27
CA ALA A 154 38.57 -3.46 11.97
C ALA A 154 37.32 -2.80 12.59
N SER A 155 37.44 -1.58 13.13
CA SER A 155 36.30 -0.81 13.63
C SER A 155 35.38 -0.43 12.48
N LEU A 156 35.91 0.14 11.39
CA LEU A 156 35.09 0.48 10.22
C LEU A 156 34.30 -0.72 9.68
N THR A 157 34.90 -1.90 9.64
CA THR A 157 34.23 -3.12 9.18
C THR A 157 33.12 -3.55 10.16
N GLN A 158 33.36 -3.44 11.46
CA GLN A 158 32.35 -3.69 12.49
C GLN A 158 31.20 -2.67 12.45
N ASP A 159 31.52 -1.38 12.33
CA ASP A 159 30.54 -0.29 12.28
C ASP A 159 29.69 -0.33 10.99
N ARG A 160 30.28 -0.74 9.85
CA ARG A 160 29.57 -0.92 8.58
C ARG A 160 28.68 -2.17 8.56
N GLY A 161 29.01 -3.20 9.34
CA GLY A 161 28.28 -4.46 9.41
C GLY A 161 28.31 -5.30 8.12
N ASP A 162 27.43 -6.31 8.04
CA ASP A 162 27.35 -7.25 6.90
C ASP A 162 26.73 -6.62 5.62
N PHE A 163 26.23 -5.37 5.67
CA PHE A 163 25.56 -4.71 4.54
C PHE A 163 26.58 -4.23 3.47
N PRO A 164 26.34 -4.46 2.16
CA PRO A 164 27.33 -4.22 1.11
C PRO A 164 27.38 -2.75 0.65
N TRP A 165 27.68 -1.83 1.57
CA TRP A 165 27.74 -0.38 1.33
C TRP A 165 28.61 0.01 0.11
N LEU A 166 29.68 -0.72 -0.16
CA LEU A 166 30.67 -0.39 -1.20
C LEU A 166 30.50 -1.20 -2.50
N ALA A 167 29.31 -1.76 -2.74
CA ALA A 167 29.06 -2.61 -3.90
C ALA A 167 29.30 -1.90 -5.25
N ALA A 168 29.81 -2.66 -6.24
CA ALA A 168 30.13 -2.18 -7.59
C ALA A 168 28.91 -1.94 -8.48
N ASP A 169 27.81 -2.66 -8.26
CA ASP A 169 26.55 -2.49 -8.97
C ASP A 169 25.66 -1.43 -8.24
N PRO A 170 24.91 -0.58 -8.97
CA PRO A 170 23.91 0.29 -8.35
C PRO A 170 22.77 -0.54 -7.74
N ALA A 171 22.24 -0.08 -6.61
CA ALA A 171 21.17 -0.76 -5.88
C ALA A 171 19.98 0.16 -5.60
N HIS A 172 18.85 -0.38 -5.14
CA HIS A 172 17.62 0.40 -4.97
C HIS A 172 17.64 1.21 -3.67
N VAL A 173 17.15 2.45 -3.73
CA VAL A 173 16.88 3.28 -2.57
C VAL A 173 15.43 3.74 -2.63
N ASP A 174 14.78 3.59 -1.47
CA ASP A 174 13.45 4.09 -1.17
C ASP A 174 13.56 5.14 -0.07
N LEU A 175 12.94 6.29 -0.27
CA LEU A 175 12.93 7.40 0.67
C LEU A 175 11.48 7.86 0.86
N HIS A 176 11.01 7.87 2.09
CA HIS A 176 9.69 8.38 2.46
C HIS A 176 9.88 9.65 3.29
N LEU A 177 9.31 10.77 2.83
CA LEU A 177 9.37 12.05 3.53
C LEU A 177 7.97 12.45 4.02
N VAL A 178 7.91 12.90 5.26
CA VAL A 178 6.77 13.57 5.89
C VAL A 178 7.21 14.97 6.27
N GLN A 179 6.40 15.98 5.96
CA GLN A 179 6.73 17.38 6.20
C GLN A 179 5.80 18.01 7.23
N GLU A 180 6.38 18.68 8.21
CA GLU A 180 5.65 19.49 9.19
C GLU A 180 6.04 20.97 9.05
N HIS A 181 5.07 21.80 8.65
CA HIS A 181 5.22 23.25 8.58
C HIS A 181 5.21 23.87 9.99
N LEU A 182 6.35 23.81 10.67
CA LEU A 182 6.52 24.28 12.07
C LEU A 182 6.15 25.75 12.29
N LEU A 183 6.46 26.59 11.29
CA LEU A 183 6.28 28.04 11.29
C LEU A 183 5.70 28.47 9.94
N PRO A 184 4.88 29.53 9.89
CA PRO A 184 4.60 30.23 8.63
C PRO A 184 5.89 30.92 8.17
N GLY A 185 6.67 30.25 7.31
CA GLY A 185 8.00 30.73 6.94
C GLY A 185 8.76 29.79 6.01
N ASN A 186 10.07 30.03 5.90
CA ASN A 186 10.93 29.47 4.85
C ASN A 186 11.57 28.12 5.20
N VAL A 187 11.35 27.59 6.40
CA VAL A 187 11.95 26.33 6.89
C VAL A 187 10.88 25.45 7.50
N SER A 188 10.82 24.18 7.09
CA SER A 188 9.95 23.14 7.66
C SER A 188 10.77 22.02 8.29
N LEU A 189 10.18 21.29 9.23
CA LEU A 189 10.72 20.02 9.70
C LEU A 189 10.39 18.94 8.66
N ILE A 190 11.34 18.04 8.44
CA ILE A 190 11.14 16.81 7.69
C ILE A 190 11.44 15.66 8.63
N THR A 191 10.52 14.71 8.69
CA THR A 191 10.74 13.38 9.26
C THR A 191 10.54 12.34 8.17
N GLY A 192 10.97 11.10 8.39
CA GLY A 192 10.82 10.08 7.36
C GLY A 192 11.56 8.79 7.61
N GLY A 193 11.61 7.96 6.57
CA GLY A 193 12.38 6.72 6.53
C GLY A 193 13.19 6.63 5.25
N LEU A 194 14.38 6.05 5.33
CA LEU A 194 15.31 5.82 4.23
C LEU A 194 15.74 4.36 4.23
N THR A 195 15.36 3.64 3.19
CA THR A 195 15.69 2.22 3.02
C THR A 195 16.69 2.06 1.88
N PHE A 196 17.85 1.46 2.17
CA PHE A 196 18.79 1.01 1.16
C PHE A 196 18.66 -0.49 0.95
N SER A 197 18.29 -0.92 -0.25
CA SER A 197 18.35 -2.33 -0.65
C SER A 197 19.78 -2.70 -1.07
N ALA A 198 20.20 -3.93 -0.78
CA ALA A 198 21.41 -4.52 -1.32
C ALA A 198 21.28 -4.75 -2.85
N PRO A 199 22.38 -4.67 -3.63
CA PRO A 199 22.35 -4.99 -5.05
C PRO A 199 22.07 -6.48 -5.27
N LYS A 200 21.25 -6.81 -6.28
CA LYS A 200 20.75 -8.17 -6.57
C LYS A 200 21.82 -9.26 -6.77
N ARG A 201 23.07 -8.87 -7.01
CA ARG A 201 24.22 -9.79 -7.19
C ARG A 201 25.09 -9.95 -5.94
N SER A 202 24.83 -9.16 -4.89
CA SER A 202 25.53 -9.29 -3.61
C SER A 202 25.19 -10.61 -2.93
N LYS A 203 26.17 -11.21 -2.26
CA LYS A 203 26.00 -12.39 -1.40
C LYS A 203 25.85 -12.04 0.08
N SER A 204 25.48 -10.79 0.39
CA SER A 204 25.26 -10.37 1.78
C SER A 204 24.07 -11.13 2.39
N LYS A 205 24.12 -11.34 3.71
CA LYS A 205 23.00 -11.84 4.52
C LYS A 205 21.92 -10.76 4.74
N VAL A 206 22.29 -9.49 4.61
CA VAL A 206 21.42 -8.34 4.89
C VAL A 206 20.90 -7.78 3.57
N ASN A 207 19.61 -7.98 3.31
CA ASN A 207 18.97 -7.57 2.06
C ASN A 207 18.61 -6.07 2.02
N SER A 208 18.33 -5.47 3.17
CA SER A 208 18.02 -4.04 3.32
C SER A 208 18.48 -3.51 4.67
N VAL A 209 18.74 -2.21 4.72
CA VAL A 209 18.95 -1.44 5.94
C VAL A 209 17.99 -0.25 5.93
N ASP A 210 17.42 0.03 7.09
CA ASP A 210 16.31 0.96 7.28
C ASP A 210 16.74 2.02 8.31
N LEU A 211 16.57 3.29 7.94
CA LEU A 211 17.03 4.44 8.72
C LEU A 211 15.91 5.45 8.93
N SER A 212 15.65 5.81 10.18
CA SER A 212 14.81 6.94 10.56
C SER A 212 15.50 8.25 10.18
N LEU A 213 14.74 9.19 9.63
CA LEU A 213 15.19 10.53 9.22
C LEU A 213 14.54 11.63 10.04
N GLU A 214 15.33 12.64 10.41
CA GLU A 214 14.84 13.94 10.94
C GLU A 214 15.75 15.07 10.45
N GLY A 215 15.18 16.23 10.12
CA GLY A 215 15.97 17.39 9.71
C GLY A 215 15.13 18.52 9.14
N LEU A 216 15.78 19.39 8.36
CA LEU A 216 15.20 20.66 7.92
C LEU A 216 15.09 20.77 6.39
N HIS A 217 13.98 21.31 5.92
CA HIS A 217 13.74 21.68 4.52
C HIS A 217 13.67 23.20 4.36
N PHE A 218 14.56 23.77 3.55
CA PHE A 218 14.57 25.17 3.14
C PHE A 218 13.72 25.35 1.88
N LEU A 219 12.48 25.79 2.07
CA LEU A 219 11.46 25.92 1.02
C LEU A 219 11.87 26.82 -0.17
N PRO A 220 12.56 27.98 0.02
CA PRO A 220 12.91 28.85 -1.11
C PRO A 220 13.99 28.27 -2.03
N THR A 221 14.76 27.31 -1.55
CA THR A 221 15.90 26.70 -2.25
C THR A 221 15.71 25.21 -2.55
N GLY A 222 14.64 24.58 -2.03
CA GLY A 222 14.41 23.14 -2.19
C GLY A 222 15.50 22.27 -1.56
N THR A 223 16.20 22.79 -0.55
CA THR A 223 17.38 22.14 0.05
C THR A 223 17.01 21.42 1.36
N LEU A 224 17.48 20.18 1.52
CA LEU A 224 17.26 19.30 2.66
C LEU A 224 18.56 19.02 3.41
N PHE A 225 18.51 19.08 4.73
CA PHE A 225 19.60 18.67 5.64
C PHE A 225 19.02 17.71 6.68
N LEU A 226 19.11 16.40 6.42
CA LEU A 226 18.52 15.35 7.25
C LEU A 226 19.61 14.52 7.93
N HIS A 227 19.38 14.17 9.18
CA HIS A 227 20.18 13.20 9.91
C HIS A 227 19.45 11.85 9.89
N ALA A 228 20.12 10.82 9.39
CA ALA A 228 19.62 9.44 9.37
C ALA A 228 20.34 8.59 10.42
N VAL A 229 19.59 7.78 11.15
CA VAL A 229 20.10 6.81 12.14
C VAL A 229 19.38 5.48 11.92
N SER A 230 20.04 4.34 12.11
CA SER A 230 19.39 3.03 11.91
C SER A 230 18.22 2.84 12.88
N ASP A 231 17.15 2.20 12.41
CA ASP A 231 15.94 1.98 13.22
C ASP A 231 16.20 1.06 14.43
N GLU A 232 17.26 0.25 14.38
CA GLU A 232 17.69 -0.61 15.48
C GLU A 232 18.62 0.11 16.49
N ALA A 233 18.94 1.38 16.29
CA ALA A 233 19.82 2.14 17.17
C ALA A 233 19.12 2.57 18.48
N VAL A 234 19.85 2.49 19.60
CA VAL A 234 19.37 2.88 20.94
C VAL A 234 19.06 4.39 21.04
N ARG A 235 19.66 5.21 20.18
CA ARG A 235 19.41 6.65 20.10
C ARG A 235 18.66 6.95 18.81
N GLY A 236 17.49 7.56 18.92
CA GLY A 236 16.77 8.10 17.78
C GLY A 236 17.50 9.29 17.14
N THR A 237 16.89 9.83 16.10
CA THR A 237 17.36 11.02 15.39
C THR A 237 17.43 12.27 16.28
N ASP A 238 18.24 13.23 15.83
CA ASP A 238 18.44 14.51 16.50
C ASP A 238 18.55 15.63 15.46
N VAL A 239 17.53 16.49 15.39
CA VAL A 239 17.47 17.65 14.48
C VAL A 239 18.63 18.64 14.68
N ARG A 240 19.33 18.61 15.82
CA ARG A 240 20.50 19.47 16.08
C ARG A 240 21.68 19.15 15.18
N THR A 241 21.77 17.92 14.67
CA THR A 241 22.81 17.50 13.71
C THR A 241 22.72 18.29 12.39
N SER A 242 21.56 18.85 12.03
CA SER A 242 21.47 19.78 10.89
C SER A 242 22.38 21.01 11.05
N LEU A 243 22.74 21.43 12.28
CA LEU A 243 23.64 22.56 12.52
C LEU A 243 25.08 22.32 12.05
N SER A 244 25.58 21.07 12.06
CA SER A 244 26.90 20.71 11.52
C SER A 244 26.91 20.58 10.01
N MET A 245 25.74 20.37 9.40
CA MET A 245 25.58 20.19 7.97
C MET A 245 25.34 21.52 7.23
N ILE A 246 24.61 22.45 7.84
CA ILE A 246 24.23 23.72 7.23
C ILE A 246 25.46 24.66 7.11
N PRO A 247 25.73 25.22 5.92
CA PRO A 247 26.91 26.07 5.69
C PRO A 247 26.88 27.33 6.55
N GLY A 248 27.96 27.56 7.29
CA GLY A 248 28.14 28.78 8.09
C GLY A 248 28.40 30.04 7.26
N GLY A 249 28.43 31.20 7.94
CA GLY A 249 28.77 32.49 7.33
C GLY A 249 27.59 33.37 6.91
N ASN A 250 26.34 32.90 7.06
CA ASN A 250 25.15 33.71 6.84
C ASN A 250 24.24 33.72 8.09
N ASN A 251 24.20 34.86 8.77
CA ASN A 251 23.41 35.04 10.00
C ASN A 251 21.91 34.81 9.76
N HIS A 252 21.35 35.21 8.61
CA HIS A 252 19.92 34.99 8.35
C HIS A 252 19.58 33.50 8.20
N THR A 253 20.47 32.72 7.58
CA THR A 253 20.32 31.27 7.46
C THR A 253 20.44 30.61 8.84
N MET A 254 21.44 31.00 9.63
CA MET A 254 21.63 30.48 11.00
C MET A 254 20.43 30.80 11.90
N ASN A 255 19.94 32.05 11.89
CA ASN A 255 18.80 32.48 12.70
C ASN A 255 17.52 31.71 12.33
N ALA A 256 17.27 31.50 11.04
CA ALA A 256 16.12 30.70 10.57
C ALA A 256 16.25 29.22 10.96
N THR A 257 17.46 28.66 10.91
CA THR A 257 17.77 27.29 11.34
C THR A 257 17.48 27.11 12.84
N ILE A 258 17.99 28.02 13.68
CA ILE A 258 17.79 27.97 15.13
C ILE A 258 16.33 28.19 15.51
N ALA A 259 15.62 29.10 14.84
CA ALA A 259 14.18 29.29 15.04
C ALA A 259 13.35 28.05 14.67
N ALA A 260 13.73 27.33 13.60
CA ALA A 260 13.09 26.07 13.22
C ALA A 260 13.36 24.96 14.25
N ILE A 261 14.61 24.79 14.69
CA ILE A 261 14.99 23.79 15.72
C ILE A 261 14.29 24.09 17.07
N ASP A 262 14.25 25.34 17.50
CA ASP A 262 13.56 25.75 18.73
C ASP A 262 12.06 25.42 18.65
N LYS A 263 11.44 25.69 17.49
CA LYS A 263 10.03 25.38 17.27
C LYS A 263 9.76 23.87 17.18
N ALA A 264 10.66 23.07 16.61
CA ALA A 264 10.58 21.61 16.60
C ALA A 264 10.57 21.06 18.03
N PHE A 265 11.50 21.52 18.87
CA PHE A 265 11.52 21.13 20.28
C PHE A 265 10.28 21.60 21.05
N GLN A 266 9.80 22.82 20.81
CA GLN A 266 8.56 23.31 21.41
C GLN A 266 7.38 22.42 21.03
N LEU A 267 7.22 22.06 19.74
CA LEU A 267 6.12 21.21 19.29
C LEU A 267 6.20 19.78 19.84
N ARG A 268 7.41 19.22 19.98
CA ARG A 268 7.64 17.93 20.67
C ARG A 268 7.25 18.00 22.15
N ILE A 269 7.62 19.07 22.86
CA ILE A 269 7.21 19.32 24.25
C ILE A 269 5.68 19.50 24.34
N ASP A 270 5.05 20.22 23.42
CA ASP A 270 3.60 20.43 23.37
C ASP A 270 2.83 19.14 23.04
N MET A 271 3.41 18.25 22.22
CA MET A 271 2.89 16.90 21.97
C MET A 271 2.94 16.04 23.24
N LEU A 272 4.11 15.95 23.90
CA LEU A 272 4.27 15.18 25.13
C LEU A 272 3.35 15.70 26.25
N ASN A 273 3.20 17.03 26.38
CA ASN A 273 2.23 17.65 27.29
C ASN A 273 0.77 17.34 26.94
N ARG A 274 0.42 17.19 25.66
CA ARG A 274 -0.93 16.74 25.26
C ARG A 274 -1.20 15.29 25.67
N ILE A 275 -0.19 14.41 25.58
CA ILE A 275 -0.31 13.01 26.04
C ILE A 275 -0.47 12.95 27.57
N ILE A 276 0.27 13.77 28.33
CA ILE A 276 0.05 13.89 29.79
C ILE A 276 -1.37 14.36 30.10
N LYS A 277 -1.92 15.31 29.32
CA LYS A 277 -3.28 15.83 29.50
C LYS A 277 -4.40 14.87 29.09
N SER A 278 -4.17 14.00 28.11
CA SER A 278 -5.14 12.96 27.75
C SER A 278 -5.20 11.81 28.75
N GLY A 279 -4.15 11.63 29.57
CA GLY A 279 -4.05 10.56 30.57
C GLY A 279 -3.89 9.16 29.99
N SER A 280 -3.95 9.02 28.66
CA SER A 280 -3.74 7.80 27.91
C SER A 280 -2.39 7.88 27.23
N TRP A 281 -1.44 7.08 27.72
CA TRP A 281 -0.21 6.75 27.01
C TRP A 281 -0.13 5.24 26.89
N ASP A 282 -0.31 4.77 25.66
CA ASP A 282 0.04 3.41 25.30
C ASP A 282 1.55 3.42 25.02
N PRO A 283 2.38 2.70 25.81
CA PRO A 283 3.77 2.51 25.44
C PRO A 283 3.81 1.89 24.04
N PRO A 284 4.74 2.32 23.15
CA PRO A 284 5.03 1.52 21.97
C PRO A 284 5.37 0.12 22.45
N GLU A 285 4.73 -0.90 21.85
CA GLU A 285 5.01 -2.29 22.18
C GLU A 285 6.53 -2.49 22.13
N ALA A 286 7.10 -3.03 23.21
CA ALA A 286 8.54 -3.15 23.35
C ALA A 286 9.04 -4.17 22.32
N ALA A 287 9.36 -3.68 21.13
CA ALA A 287 9.92 -4.48 20.05
C ALA A 287 11.15 -5.20 20.60
N GLU A 288 11.21 -6.52 20.40
CA GLU A 288 12.37 -7.29 20.84
C GLU A 288 13.65 -6.65 20.26
N PRO A 289 14.69 -6.44 21.08
CA PRO A 289 15.89 -5.72 20.65
C PRO A 289 16.56 -6.49 19.51
N GLN A 290 16.33 -6.02 18.28
CA GLN A 290 16.90 -6.63 17.09
C GLN A 290 18.43 -6.43 17.10
N PRO A 291 19.20 -7.41 16.62
CA PRO A 291 20.64 -7.24 16.49
C PRO A 291 20.94 -6.11 15.50
N LEU A 292 21.69 -5.11 15.98
CA LEU A 292 22.08 -3.94 15.19
C LEU A 292 22.77 -4.37 13.88
N LYS A 293 22.18 -4.03 12.73
CA LYS A 293 22.71 -4.39 11.40
C LYS A 293 24.00 -3.63 11.05
N HIS A 294 24.09 -2.37 11.48
CA HIS A 294 25.24 -1.47 11.33
C HIS A 294 25.15 -0.31 12.34
N ASN A 295 26.27 0.34 12.62
CA ASN A 295 26.39 1.48 13.52
C ASN A 295 26.50 2.84 12.78
N CYS A 296 26.37 2.85 11.44
CA CYS A 296 26.47 4.07 10.64
C CYS A 296 25.26 5.00 10.80
N SER A 297 25.48 6.22 11.28
CA SER A 297 24.62 7.39 11.03
C SER A 297 24.99 8.08 9.71
N LEU A 298 24.07 8.85 9.13
CA LEU A 298 24.25 9.55 7.86
C LEU A 298 23.79 11.01 7.94
N HIS A 299 24.65 11.93 7.50
CA HIS A 299 24.33 13.30 7.16
C HIS A 299 23.87 13.36 5.70
N VAL A 300 22.56 13.51 5.49
CA VAL A 300 21.89 13.45 4.19
C VAL A 300 21.63 14.85 3.64
N TYR A 301 22.32 15.18 2.56
CA TYR A 301 22.15 16.39 1.78
C TYR A 301 21.23 16.10 0.59
N GLY A 302 20.05 16.71 0.58
CA GLY A 302 19.06 16.54 -0.49
C GLY A 302 18.81 17.86 -1.23
N GLN A 303 18.73 17.82 -2.56
CA GLN A 303 18.40 19.00 -3.37
C GLN A 303 17.28 18.66 -4.35
N PHE A 304 16.13 19.31 -4.18
CA PHE A 304 15.07 19.24 -5.18
C PHE A 304 15.49 19.99 -6.45
N ARG A 305 15.04 19.47 -7.59
CA ARG A 305 15.14 20.16 -8.87
C ARG A 305 14.09 21.27 -8.94
N SER A 306 14.53 22.51 -9.14
CA SER A 306 13.63 23.65 -9.39
C SER A 306 12.71 23.38 -10.58
N ALA A 307 11.42 23.67 -10.40
CA ALA A 307 10.42 23.59 -11.46
C ALA A 307 10.54 24.73 -12.48
N GLY A 308 11.21 25.84 -12.13
CA GLY A 308 11.38 27.01 -12.99
C GLY A 308 11.65 28.32 -12.21
N PRO A 309 11.70 29.48 -12.89
CA PRO A 309 12.00 30.76 -12.25
C PRO A 309 10.94 31.17 -11.20
N TYR A 310 11.40 31.49 -9.99
CA TYR A 310 10.56 31.81 -8.82
C TYR A 310 9.45 32.83 -9.13
N SER A 311 9.80 33.96 -9.75
CA SER A 311 8.89 35.08 -10.03
C SER A 311 7.74 34.76 -10.99
N ILE A 312 7.83 33.69 -11.76
CA ILE A 312 6.84 33.31 -12.79
C ILE A 312 6.00 32.11 -12.35
N LEU A 313 6.63 31.15 -11.66
CA LEU A 313 6.05 29.83 -11.44
C LEU A 313 5.65 29.56 -9.98
N GLN A 314 6.27 30.19 -8.98
CA GLN A 314 5.96 29.88 -7.57
C GLN A 314 4.49 30.11 -7.22
N SER A 315 3.89 31.24 -7.65
CA SER A 315 2.47 31.52 -7.37
C SER A 315 1.53 30.50 -8.02
N LYS A 316 1.86 30.03 -9.22
CA LYS A 316 1.11 28.98 -9.93
C LYS A 316 1.28 27.61 -9.27
N LEU A 317 2.45 27.35 -8.71
CA LEU A 317 2.78 26.12 -7.99
C LEU A 317 2.05 26.08 -6.63
N SER A 318 2.04 27.19 -5.88
CA SER A 318 1.28 27.30 -4.65
C SER A 318 -0.24 27.24 -4.90
N ALA A 319 -0.75 27.74 -6.03
CA ALA A 319 -2.14 27.55 -6.43
C ALA A 319 -2.49 26.08 -6.77
N LEU A 320 -1.55 25.36 -7.40
CA LEU A 320 -1.66 23.91 -7.62
C LEU A 320 -1.68 23.15 -6.28
N GLU A 321 -0.82 23.50 -5.33
CA GLU A 321 -0.77 22.88 -4.01
C GLU A 321 -2.00 23.19 -3.16
N SER A 322 -2.54 24.41 -3.20
CA SER A 322 -3.79 24.74 -2.51
C SER A 322 -4.98 23.96 -3.09
N GLU A 323 -5.06 23.85 -4.42
CA GLU A 323 -6.06 23.00 -5.10
C GLU A 323 -5.83 21.51 -4.82
N TRP A 324 -4.63 21.10 -4.41
CA TRP A 324 -4.36 19.73 -3.98
C TRP A 324 -4.83 19.42 -2.57
N ARG A 325 -4.60 20.31 -1.61
CA ARG A 325 -5.07 20.17 -0.21
C ARG A 325 -6.58 20.44 -0.05
N GLN A 326 -7.14 21.25 -0.94
CA GLN A 326 -8.56 21.58 -0.94
C GLN A 326 -9.03 21.67 -2.39
N SER A 327 -9.66 20.62 -2.90
CA SER A 327 -10.15 20.58 -4.28
C SER A 327 -11.34 21.54 -4.44
N THR A 328 -11.09 22.73 -5.01
CA THR A 328 -12.10 23.75 -5.34
C THR A 328 -12.55 23.69 -6.79
N GLY A 329 -11.83 22.94 -7.64
CA GLY A 329 -12.15 22.77 -9.06
C GLY A 329 -11.56 23.86 -9.97
N ILE A 330 -10.65 24.70 -9.48
CA ILE A 330 -9.95 25.67 -10.33
C ILE A 330 -8.98 24.98 -11.31
N SER A 331 -8.86 25.54 -12.50
CA SER A 331 -7.86 25.09 -13.48
C SER A 331 -6.46 25.54 -13.05
N THR A 332 -5.53 24.60 -12.94
CA THR A 332 -4.16 24.81 -12.46
C THR A 332 -3.14 24.37 -13.52
N ILE A 333 -1.86 24.69 -13.30
CA ILE A 333 -0.79 24.21 -14.17
C ILE A 333 -0.67 22.68 -14.12
N ALA A 334 -0.17 22.06 -15.19
CA ALA A 334 0.23 20.66 -15.13
C ALA A 334 1.36 20.49 -14.09
N SER A 335 1.27 19.44 -13.26
CA SER A 335 2.27 19.13 -12.24
C SER A 335 3.67 19.00 -12.85
N PRO A 336 4.65 19.82 -12.42
CA PRO A 336 6.05 19.56 -12.71
C PRO A 336 6.49 18.19 -12.15
N PRO A 337 7.48 17.52 -12.77
CA PRO A 337 8.04 16.28 -12.23
C PRO A 337 8.88 16.59 -10.99
N LEU A 338 8.59 15.91 -9.88
CA LEU A 338 9.36 16.05 -8.65
C LEU A 338 10.60 15.16 -8.71
N GLN A 339 11.78 15.79 -8.64
CA GLN A 339 13.07 15.10 -8.71
C GLN A 339 13.97 15.57 -7.56
N LEU A 340 14.61 14.62 -6.88
CA LEU A 340 15.48 14.86 -5.73
C LEU A 340 16.87 14.24 -5.98
N SER A 341 17.91 15.06 -5.87
CA SER A 341 19.31 14.59 -5.83
C SER A 341 19.72 14.37 -4.38
N LEU A 342 20.28 13.21 -4.03
CA LEU A 342 20.65 12.90 -2.65
C LEU A 342 22.11 12.44 -2.56
N THR A 343 22.84 13.00 -1.60
CA THR A 343 24.19 12.60 -1.20
C THR A 343 24.24 12.52 0.32
N ALA A 344 24.66 11.39 0.86
CA ALA A 344 24.67 11.08 2.29
C ALA A 344 26.07 10.69 2.76
N PHE A 345 26.60 11.32 3.80
CA PHE A 345 27.92 11.07 4.37
C PHE A 345 27.82 10.44 5.77
N SER A 346 28.60 9.40 6.06
CA SER A 346 28.73 8.86 7.42
C SER A 346 30.04 9.34 8.05
N PRO A 347 30.01 10.17 9.11
CA PRO A 347 31.21 10.52 9.87
C PRO A 347 31.77 9.32 10.65
N GLU A 348 30.94 8.39 11.12
CA GLU A 348 31.37 7.20 11.85
C GLU A 348 31.99 6.17 10.88
N CYS A 349 31.21 5.76 9.87
CA CYS A 349 31.62 4.71 8.95
C CYS A 349 32.51 5.18 7.79
N GLN A 350 32.84 6.48 7.73
CA GLN A 350 33.67 7.12 6.71
C GLN A 350 33.31 6.65 5.28
N LEU A 351 32.02 6.71 4.96
CA LEU A 351 31.46 6.32 3.66
C LEU A 351 30.57 7.43 3.11
N LEU A 352 30.40 7.44 1.80
CA LEU A 352 29.57 8.41 1.10
C LEU A 352 28.63 7.67 0.13
N VAL A 353 27.32 7.82 0.31
CA VAL A 353 26.29 7.30 -0.59
C VAL A 353 25.79 8.43 -1.48
N THR A 354 25.61 8.20 -2.77
CA THR A 354 24.96 9.16 -3.66
C THR A 354 24.02 8.48 -4.65
N THR A 355 22.99 9.21 -5.07
CA THR A 355 22.11 8.79 -6.16
C THR A 355 22.64 9.23 -7.53
N THR A 356 23.51 10.24 -7.54
CA THR A 356 24.16 10.80 -8.75
C THR A 356 24.83 9.68 -9.57
N PRO A 357 24.63 9.60 -10.90
CA PRO A 357 23.99 10.57 -11.80
C PRO A 357 22.45 10.52 -11.88
N THR A 358 21.79 9.55 -11.24
CA THR A 358 20.33 9.42 -11.27
C THR A 358 19.65 10.24 -10.19
N THR A 359 18.63 11.00 -10.55
CA THR A 359 17.77 11.68 -9.56
C THR A 359 16.69 10.72 -9.07
N LEU A 360 16.33 10.82 -7.79
CA LEU A 360 15.18 10.12 -7.24
C LEU A 360 13.91 10.72 -7.83
N SER A 361 13.01 9.87 -8.31
CA SER A 361 11.71 10.28 -8.81
C SER A 361 10.71 10.30 -7.67
N GLY A 362 10.10 11.46 -7.42
CA GLY A 362 9.16 11.70 -6.33
C GLY A 362 7.70 11.52 -6.73
N LEU A 363 6.92 10.88 -5.85
CA LEU A 363 5.48 10.71 -5.94
C LEU A 363 4.83 11.28 -4.67
N LEU A 364 4.28 12.48 -4.81
CA LEU A 364 3.60 13.19 -3.71
C LEU A 364 2.37 12.44 -3.20
N GLN A 365 2.20 12.45 -1.89
CA GLN A 365 1.09 11.79 -1.20
C GLN A 365 -0.28 12.37 -1.61
N SER A 366 -0.37 13.69 -1.79
CA SER A 366 -1.58 14.37 -2.32
C SER A 366 -1.99 13.84 -3.71
N ARG A 367 -1.02 13.56 -4.59
CA ARG A 367 -1.27 13.00 -5.94
C ARG A 367 -1.77 11.56 -5.88
N LEU A 368 -1.31 10.77 -4.91
CA LEU A 368 -1.84 9.43 -4.63
C LEU A 368 -3.30 9.50 -4.18
N TRP A 369 -3.63 10.39 -3.23
CA TRP A 369 -5.01 10.56 -2.77
C TRP A 369 -5.95 11.01 -3.89
N LYS A 370 -5.53 11.93 -4.76
CA LYS A 370 -6.37 12.30 -5.93
C LYS A 370 -6.66 11.11 -6.84
N LYS A 371 -5.69 10.21 -7.10
CA LYS A 371 -5.97 8.96 -7.85
C LYS A 371 -7.00 8.08 -7.16
N ALA A 372 -6.90 7.92 -5.84
CA ALA A 372 -7.86 7.14 -5.04
C ALA A 372 -9.28 7.75 -5.07
N ILE A 373 -9.41 9.08 -5.05
CA ILE A 373 -10.70 9.77 -5.22
C ILE A 373 -11.29 9.51 -6.62
N HIS A 374 -10.48 9.58 -7.68
CA HIS A 374 -10.96 9.30 -9.04
C HIS A 374 -11.43 7.84 -9.18
N TYR A 375 -10.71 6.89 -8.60
CA TYR A 375 -11.15 5.49 -8.50
C TYR A 375 -12.51 5.38 -7.79
N ALA A 376 -12.65 6.00 -6.60
CA ALA A 376 -13.90 5.96 -5.83
C ALA A 376 -15.08 6.56 -6.62
N VAL A 377 -14.89 7.69 -7.32
CA VAL A 377 -15.95 8.30 -8.16
C VAL A 377 -16.36 7.38 -9.32
N ILE A 378 -15.41 6.77 -10.02
CA ILE A 378 -15.72 5.80 -11.10
C ILE A 378 -16.45 4.58 -10.54
N TYR A 379 -15.97 4.04 -9.41
CA TYR A 379 -16.56 2.89 -8.76
C TYR A 379 -17.99 3.18 -8.26
N PHE A 380 -18.24 4.36 -7.71
CA PHE A 380 -19.56 4.83 -7.31
C PHE A 380 -20.55 4.90 -8.49
N ILE A 381 -20.10 5.38 -9.66
CA ILE A 381 -20.91 5.37 -10.89
C ILE A 381 -21.23 3.94 -11.33
N LEU A 382 -20.26 3.01 -11.24
CA LEU A 382 -20.48 1.60 -11.54
C LEU A 382 -21.50 0.96 -10.58
N LEU A 383 -21.47 1.29 -9.28
CA LEU A 383 -22.47 0.84 -8.30
C LEU A 383 -23.87 1.39 -8.62
N PHE A 384 -23.98 2.63 -9.11
CA PHE A 384 -25.26 3.19 -9.57
C PHE A 384 -25.81 2.45 -10.79
N ILE A 385 -24.96 2.18 -11.80
CA ILE A 385 -25.34 1.39 -12.99
C ILE A 385 -25.73 -0.03 -12.59
N GLN A 386 -24.95 -0.67 -11.71
CA GLN A 386 -25.26 -1.97 -11.15
C GLN A 386 -26.62 -1.96 -10.44
N THR A 387 -26.87 -0.99 -9.54
CA THR A 387 -28.15 -0.85 -8.83
C THR A 387 -29.32 -0.73 -9.82
N TYR A 388 -29.18 0.08 -10.86
CA TYR A 388 -30.20 0.26 -11.90
C TYR A 388 -30.50 -1.04 -12.66
N LEU A 389 -29.47 -1.72 -13.17
CA LEU A 389 -29.61 -3.00 -13.88
C LEU A 389 -30.19 -4.10 -12.97
N LEU A 390 -29.83 -4.07 -11.69
CA LEU A 390 -30.29 -5.01 -10.67
C LEU A 390 -31.79 -4.81 -10.39
N VAL A 391 -32.25 -3.57 -10.23
CA VAL A 391 -33.69 -3.24 -10.12
C VAL A 391 -34.44 -3.72 -11.38
N GLN A 392 -33.94 -3.40 -12.58
CA GLN A 392 -34.54 -3.83 -13.84
C GLN A 392 -34.62 -5.37 -13.95
N GLN A 393 -33.58 -6.08 -13.51
CA GLN A 393 -33.58 -7.55 -13.48
C GLN A 393 -34.59 -8.11 -12.47
N MET A 394 -34.75 -7.47 -11.31
CA MET A 394 -35.75 -7.85 -10.31
C MET A 394 -37.17 -7.69 -10.85
N GLU A 395 -37.48 -6.57 -11.50
CA GLU A 395 -38.77 -6.30 -12.12
C GLU A 395 -39.11 -7.31 -13.23
N ALA A 396 -38.15 -7.56 -14.14
CA ALA A 396 -38.30 -8.55 -15.22
C ALA A 396 -38.45 -10.00 -14.70
N SER A 397 -37.89 -10.30 -13.52
CA SER A 397 -37.90 -11.65 -12.91
C SER A 397 -39.02 -11.85 -11.88
N THR A 398 -40.02 -10.97 -11.82
CA THR A 398 -41.11 -11.04 -10.81
C THR A 398 -42.00 -12.29 -10.89
N THR A 399 -42.08 -12.96 -12.05
CA THR A 399 -42.90 -14.16 -12.21
C THR A 399 -42.20 -15.42 -11.66
N PRO A 400 -42.92 -16.41 -11.09
CA PRO A 400 -42.30 -17.66 -10.60
C PRO A 400 -41.52 -18.40 -11.69
N SER A 401 -42.03 -18.42 -12.92
CA SER A 401 -41.36 -18.99 -14.10
C SER A 401 -40.09 -18.22 -14.52
N GLY A 402 -39.97 -16.95 -14.12
CA GLY A 402 -38.76 -16.15 -14.24
C GLY A 402 -37.75 -16.51 -13.16
N LEU A 403 -38.15 -16.48 -11.88
CA LEU A 403 -37.31 -16.85 -10.72
C LEU A 403 -36.72 -18.26 -10.86
N ALA A 404 -37.49 -19.22 -11.37
CA ALA A 404 -37.04 -20.59 -11.62
C ALA A 404 -35.91 -20.71 -12.67
N LYS A 405 -35.72 -19.69 -13.52
CA LYS A 405 -34.65 -19.65 -14.55
C LYS A 405 -33.39 -18.90 -14.10
N VAL A 406 -33.45 -18.18 -12.98
CA VAL A 406 -32.30 -17.42 -12.46
C VAL A 406 -31.31 -18.36 -11.78
N ALA A 407 -30.02 -18.24 -12.10
CA ALA A 407 -28.97 -19.01 -11.43
C ALA A 407 -28.75 -18.51 -9.99
N ASP A 408 -29.23 -19.26 -9.01
CA ASP A 408 -29.14 -18.98 -7.57
C ASP A 408 -27.69 -18.74 -7.11
N LYS A 409 -26.76 -19.58 -7.54
CA LYS A 409 -25.33 -19.53 -7.17
C LYS A 409 -24.64 -18.27 -7.69
N THR A 410 -24.93 -17.86 -8.92
CA THR A 410 -24.37 -16.64 -9.51
C THR A 410 -24.86 -15.41 -8.76
N TRP A 411 -26.14 -15.40 -8.41
CA TRP A 411 -26.74 -14.32 -7.64
C TRP A 411 -26.18 -14.24 -6.21
N LEU A 412 -26.08 -15.39 -5.52
CA LEU A 412 -25.43 -15.46 -4.21
C LEU A 412 -23.97 -14.96 -4.27
N ALA A 413 -23.21 -15.36 -5.29
CA ALA A 413 -21.83 -14.90 -5.47
C ALA A 413 -21.74 -13.38 -5.68
N GLN A 414 -22.60 -12.79 -6.53
CA GLN A 414 -22.67 -11.33 -6.72
C GLN A 414 -23.00 -10.60 -5.41
N SER A 415 -24.02 -11.08 -4.70
CA SER A 415 -24.45 -10.52 -3.41
C SER A 415 -23.33 -10.55 -2.36
N VAL A 416 -22.55 -11.64 -2.31
CA VAL A 416 -21.38 -11.78 -1.44
C VAL A 416 -20.24 -10.84 -1.86
N LEU A 417 -20.01 -10.64 -3.17
CA LEU A 417 -19.03 -9.66 -3.66
C LEU A 417 -19.41 -8.22 -3.29
N ASP A 418 -20.69 -7.86 -3.38
CA ASP A 418 -21.19 -6.54 -2.95
C ASP A 418 -20.99 -6.32 -1.44
N ALA A 419 -21.20 -7.35 -0.62
CA ALA A 419 -20.90 -7.31 0.81
C ALA A 419 -19.40 -7.10 1.09
N TYR A 420 -18.52 -7.80 0.39
CA TYR A 420 -17.07 -7.61 0.52
C TYR A 420 -16.62 -6.22 0.04
N ALA A 421 -17.18 -5.73 -1.06
CA ALA A 421 -16.90 -4.38 -1.53
C ALA A 421 -17.29 -3.32 -0.49
N CYS A 422 -18.48 -3.46 0.12
CA CYS A 422 -18.92 -2.62 1.23
C CYS A 422 -17.91 -2.61 2.38
N LEU A 423 -17.48 -3.79 2.84
CA LEU A 423 -16.55 -3.94 3.96
C LEU A 423 -15.15 -3.38 3.64
N ILE A 424 -14.57 -3.68 2.47
CA ILE A 424 -13.25 -3.16 2.07
C ILE A 424 -13.27 -1.63 2.03
N HIS A 425 -14.27 -1.03 1.37
CA HIS A 425 -14.36 0.43 1.28
C HIS A 425 -14.59 1.07 2.65
N LEU A 426 -15.37 0.45 3.54
CA LEU A 426 -15.56 0.92 4.92
C LEU A 426 -14.26 0.86 5.72
N SER A 427 -13.57 -0.29 5.72
CA SER A 427 -12.34 -0.50 6.46
C SER A 427 -11.25 0.48 6.01
N VAL A 428 -11.06 0.66 4.70
CA VAL A 428 -10.07 1.62 4.16
C VAL A 428 -10.46 3.06 4.50
N ALA A 429 -11.75 3.41 4.45
CA ALA A 429 -12.21 4.76 4.81
C ALA A 429 -11.95 5.10 6.29
N VAL A 430 -12.15 4.13 7.19
CA VAL A 430 -11.93 4.27 8.64
C VAL A 430 -10.44 4.29 8.98
N VAL A 431 -9.61 3.44 8.35
CA VAL A 431 -8.17 3.36 8.66
C VAL A 431 -7.38 4.59 8.17
N LEU A 432 -7.80 5.21 7.07
CA LEU A 432 -7.00 6.26 6.42
C LEU A 432 -7.32 7.70 6.84
N GLU A 433 -8.45 7.94 7.52
CA GLU A 433 -8.93 9.23 8.05
C GLU A 433 -8.52 10.49 7.26
N ASN A 434 -8.76 10.52 5.95
CA ASN A 434 -8.27 11.58 5.06
C ASN A 434 -9.31 12.05 4.04
N GLU A 435 -8.88 12.86 3.05
CA GLU A 435 -9.74 13.38 1.99
C GLU A 435 -10.53 12.30 1.23
N THR A 436 -9.97 11.08 1.11
CA THR A 436 -10.62 9.94 0.44
C THR A 436 -11.75 9.31 1.25
N THR A 437 -11.74 9.44 2.59
CA THR A 437 -12.68 8.79 3.50
C THR A 437 -14.14 9.09 3.12
N LYS A 438 -14.47 10.33 2.74
CA LYS A 438 -15.83 10.71 2.33
C LYS A 438 -16.30 9.97 1.06
N ALA A 439 -15.42 9.84 0.06
CA ALA A 439 -15.74 9.16 -1.19
C ALA A 439 -15.83 7.65 -1.00
N LEU A 440 -14.94 7.07 -0.20
CA LEU A 440 -14.94 5.64 0.13
C LEU A 440 -16.15 5.24 0.99
N LEU A 441 -16.57 6.07 1.95
CA LEU A 441 -17.83 5.87 2.70
C LEU A 441 -19.05 5.88 1.79
N ALA A 442 -19.11 6.78 0.79
CA ALA A 442 -20.19 6.81 -0.18
C ALA A 442 -20.22 5.52 -1.05
N CYS A 443 -19.05 5.03 -1.47
CA CYS A 443 -18.93 3.74 -2.16
C CYS A 443 -19.41 2.59 -1.28
N SER A 444 -18.92 2.52 -0.03
CA SER A 444 -19.32 1.50 0.93
C SER A 444 -20.83 1.47 1.15
N PHE A 445 -21.45 2.63 1.36
CA PHE A 445 -22.90 2.77 1.52
C PHE A 445 -23.68 2.29 0.29
N MET A 446 -23.25 2.63 -0.93
CA MET A 446 -23.89 2.13 -2.15
C MET A 446 -23.72 0.62 -2.33
N SER A 447 -22.53 0.06 -2.05
CA SER A 447 -22.33 -1.40 -2.03
C SER A 447 -23.20 -2.08 -0.97
N ALA A 448 -23.38 -1.46 0.20
CA ALA A 448 -24.27 -1.95 1.25
C ALA A 448 -25.74 -1.96 0.79
N ILE A 449 -26.18 -0.98 -0.01
CA ILE A 449 -27.50 -0.96 -0.64
C ILE A 449 -27.63 -2.09 -1.66
N CYS A 450 -26.67 -2.25 -2.58
CA CYS A 450 -26.64 -3.36 -3.54
C CYS A 450 -26.81 -4.72 -2.83
N PHE A 451 -26.06 -4.94 -1.75
CA PHE A 451 -26.14 -6.15 -0.94
C PHE A 451 -27.45 -6.28 -0.15
N LEU A 452 -27.73 -5.38 0.80
CA LEU A 452 -28.79 -5.55 1.80
C LEU A 452 -30.19 -5.26 1.26
N ALA A 453 -30.34 -4.19 0.46
CA ALA A 453 -31.66 -3.73 0.03
C ALA A 453 -32.20 -4.58 -1.12
N PHE A 454 -31.31 -4.99 -2.04
CA PHE A 454 -31.69 -5.71 -3.24
C PHE A 454 -31.15 -7.14 -3.29
N GLY A 455 -29.84 -7.33 -3.26
CA GLY A 455 -29.21 -8.59 -3.65
C GLY A 455 -29.47 -9.76 -2.72
N TYR A 456 -29.34 -9.56 -1.41
CA TYR A 456 -29.69 -10.56 -0.41
C TYR A 456 -31.19 -10.91 -0.44
N ARG A 457 -32.05 -9.89 -0.59
CA ARG A 457 -33.51 -10.10 -0.68
C ARG A 457 -33.90 -10.89 -1.92
N PHE A 458 -33.36 -10.53 -3.08
CA PHE A 458 -33.64 -11.23 -4.33
C PHE A 458 -33.10 -12.66 -4.30
N THR A 459 -31.90 -12.88 -3.76
CA THR A 459 -31.33 -14.23 -3.56
C THR A 459 -32.26 -15.12 -2.72
N ILE A 460 -32.84 -14.61 -1.63
CA ILE A 460 -33.83 -15.34 -0.82
C ILE A 460 -35.09 -15.67 -1.61
N VAL A 461 -35.60 -14.72 -2.41
CA VAL A 461 -36.82 -14.89 -3.23
C VAL A 461 -36.62 -15.95 -4.31
N VAL A 462 -35.49 -15.89 -5.05
CA VAL A 462 -35.08 -16.91 -6.03
C VAL A 462 -34.96 -18.28 -5.37
N TYR A 463 -34.22 -18.38 -4.26
CA TYR A 463 -34.01 -19.65 -3.55
C TYR A 463 -35.32 -20.29 -3.08
N ARG A 464 -36.22 -19.52 -2.46
CA ARG A 464 -37.54 -20.01 -2.04
C ARG A 464 -38.38 -20.50 -3.23
N SER A 465 -38.51 -19.68 -4.27
CA SER A 465 -39.29 -20.05 -5.46
C SER A 465 -38.77 -21.32 -6.14
N GLN A 466 -37.46 -21.59 -6.09
CA GLN A 466 -36.88 -22.82 -6.63
C GLN A 466 -37.11 -24.03 -5.72
N MET A 467 -37.05 -23.86 -4.39
CA MET A 467 -37.44 -24.93 -3.46
C MET A 467 -38.90 -25.35 -3.62
N ASP A 468 -39.81 -24.39 -3.76
CA ASP A 468 -41.25 -24.65 -3.93
C ASP A 468 -41.55 -25.37 -5.26
N ALA A 469 -40.84 -25.01 -6.34
CA ALA A 469 -40.97 -25.67 -7.64
C ALA A 469 -40.50 -27.14 -7.62
N VAL A 470 -39.44 -27.44 -6.88
CA VAL A 470 -38.94 -28.82 -6.68
C VAL A 470 -39.89 -29.65 -5.81
N ALA A 471 -40.55 -29.05 -4.81
CA ALA A 471 -41.53 -29.77 -4.00
C ALA A 471 -42.72 -30.26 -4.86
N ASN A 472 -43.30 -29.37 -5.66
CA ASN A 472 -44.50 -29.65 -6.47
C ASN A 472 -44.29 -30.68 -7.61
N THR A 473 -43.05 -30.89 -8.06
CA THR A 473 -42.75 -31.93 -9.07
C THR A 473 -42.77 -33.35 -8.51
N THR A 474 -42.76 -33.51 -7.17
CA THR A 474 -42.72 -34.82 -6.51
C THR A 474 -44.11 -35.47 -6.37
N THR A 475 -45.19 -34.73 -6.67
CA THR A 475 -46.58 -35.14 -6.40
C THR A 475 -47.42 -35.42 -7.64
N VAL A 476 -46.81 -35.65 -8.82
CA VAL A 476 -47.56 -36.11 -10.00
C VAL A 476 -48.07 -37.52 -9.72
N PRO A 477 -49.39 -37.77 -9.67
CA PRO A 477 -49.90 -39.13 -9.55
C PRO A 477 -49.51 -39.90 -10.81
N VAL A 478 -48.97 -41.10 -10.65
CA VAL A 478 -48.77 -42.01 -11.79
C VAL A 478 -50.14 -42.32 -12.37
N ALA A 479 -50.46 -41.69 -13.50
CA ALA A 479 -51.64 -42.03 -14.28
C ALA A 479 -51.44 -43.46 -14.79
N VAL A 480 -52.16 -44.41 -14.19
CA VAL A 480 -52.14 -45.81 -14.61
C VAL A 480 -52.59 -45.86 -16.07
N PRO A 481 -51.80 -46.42 -17.00
CA PRO A 481 -52.23 -46.56 -18.38
C PRO A 481 -53.40 -47.55 -18.43
N ALA A 482 -54.58 -47.05 -18.81
CA ALA A 482 -55.74 -47.90 -19.04
C ALA A 482 -55.49 -48.76 -20.28
N LEU A 483 -55.44 -50.08 -20.10
CA LEU A 483 -55.23 -51.04 -21.17
C LEU A 483 -56.44 -51.09 -22.13
N ASP A 484 -56.10 -51.23 -23.40
CA ASP A 484 -56.90 -51.57 -24.58
C ASP A 484 -58.32 -52.10 -24.41
N ALA A 485 -59.23 -51.54 -25.22
CA ALA A 485 -60.41 -52.23 -25.73
C ALA A 485 -60.46 -52.11 -27.26
N VAL A 486 -59.91 -53.12 -27.95
CA VAL A 486 -59.92 -53.23 -29.42
C VAL A 486 -61.28 -53.73 -29.91
N ALA A 487 -61.92 -53.02 -30.85
CA ALA A 487 -63.05 -53.55 -31.62
C ALA A 487 -63.06 -53.00 -33.07
N THR A 488 -62.82 -53.92 -34.00
CA THR A 488 -62.68 -53.77 -35.46
C THR A 488 -63.97 -53.39 -36.22
N GLN A 489 -63.88 -52.52 -37.24
CA GLN A 489 -64.62 -52.60 -38.53
C GLN A 489 -64.05 -51.58 -39.53
N LEU A 490 -63.38 -52.03 -40.60
CA LEU A 490 -63.88 -52.26 -41.98
C LEU A 490 -64.10 -50.95 -42.80
N ALA A 491 -63.39 -50.88 -43.93
CA ALA A 491 -63.38 -49.80 -44.93
C ALA A 491 -64.41 -50.08 -46.08
N PRO A 492 -64.39 -49.39 -47.24
CA PRO A 492 -63.91 -48.04 -47.61
C PRO A 492 -65.04 -47.18 -48.27
N VAL A 493 -64.75 -45.96 -48.76
CA VAL A 493 -65.17 -45.40 -50.08
C VAL A 493 -64.78 -43.90 -50.22
N GLU A 494 -63.97 -43.67 -51.26
CA GLU A 494 -63.92 -42.58 -52.27
C GLU A 494 -64.63 -41.20 -52.14
N ALA A 495 -64.04 -40.24 -52.88
CA ALA A 495 -64.65 -39.07 -53.57
C ALA A 495 -64.74 -37.68 -52.89
N ALA A 496 -63.70 -36.87 -53.14
CA ALA A 496 -63.73 -35.59 -53.88
C ALA A 496 -64.37 -34.28 -53.34
N SER A 497 -63.64 -33.18 -53.61
CA SER A 497 -64.11 -31.79 -53.77
C SER A 497 -64.49 -31.02 -52.48
N ASN A 498 -64.48 -29.67 -52.40
CA ASN A 498 -63.77 -28.60 -53.11
C ASN A 498 -63.94 -27.28 -52.31
N ALA A 499 -63.20 -26.22 -52.67
CA ALA A 499 -63.50 -24.80 -52.38
C ALA A 499 -63.44 -24.34 -50.88
N ARG A 500 -62.60 -23.34 -50.54
CA ARG A 500 -62.86 -21.86 -50.56
C ARG A 500 -63.88 -21.44 -49.47
N ASP A 501 -63.63 -20.41 -48.65
CA ASP A 501 -63.11 -19.10 -49.04
C ASP A 501 -62.09 -18.43 -48.08
N GLN A 502 -61.14 -17.73 -48.73
CA GLN A 502 -60.48 -16.50 -48.28
C GLN A 502 -61.36 -15.30 -48.75
N PRO A 503 -61.24 -14.04 -48.28
CA PRO A 503 -59.97 -13.28 -48.23
C PRO A 503 -59.90 -12.28 -47.02
N GLN A 504 -59.06 -11.23 -46.89
CA GLN A 504 -58.21 -10.51 -47.85
C GLN A 504 -57.15 -9.59 -47.16
N GLN A 505 -55.91 -9.54 -47.69
CA GLN A 505 -54.97 -8.37 -47.77
C GLN A 505 -54.48 -7.65 -46.47
N SER A 506 -53.33 -6.97 -46.36
CA SER A 506 -52.23 -6.52 -47.26
C SER A 506 -51.03 -6.00 -46.39
N GLN A 507 -49.79 -5.66 -46.82
CA GLN A 507 -48.94 -5.88 -48.02
C GLN A 507 -47.50 -5.30 -47.77
N ILE A 508 -46.44 -5.85 -48.42
CA ILE A 508 -45.23 -5.13 -48.95
C ILE A 508 -44.19 -4.59 -47.89
N GLN A 509 -42.84 -4.49 -48.05
CA GLN A 509 -41.80 -4.49 -49.15
C GLN A 509 -40.48 -5.16 -48.58
N GLN A 510 -39.63 -5.96 -49.26
CA GLN A 510 -38.61 -5.68 -50.32
C GLN A 510 -37.55 -4.58 -49.99
N SER A 511 -36.23 -4.67 -50.28
CA SER A 511 -35.46 -5.55 -51.22
C SER A 511 -33.91 -5.60 -50.97
N ASN A 512 -33.24 -6.58 -51.63
CA ASN A 512 -31.88 -6.58 -52.25
C ASN A 512 -30.59 -6.30 -51.42
N GLN A 513 -29.56 -7.18 -51.40
CA GLN A 513 -28.62 -7.69 -52.44
C GLN A 513 -27.43 -6.78 -52.81
N HIS A 514 -26.20 -7.22 -52.54
CA HIS A 514 -25.12 -7.25 -53.56
C HIS A 514 -23.99 -8.26 -53.25
N GLN A 515 -23.27 -8.66 -54.31
CA GLN A 515 -22.22 -9.68 -54.33
C GLN A 515 -21.13 -9.27 -55.31
N THR A 516 -19.85 -9.50 -54.99
CA THR A 516 -18.75 -9.37 -55.97
C THR A 516 -17.60 -10.37 -55.73
N THR A 517 -17.26 -11.05 -56.83
CA THR A 517 -15.99 -11.68 -57.29
C THR A 517 -14.67 -10.99 -56.87
N SER A 518 -13.46 -11.57 -57.00
CA SER A 518 -12.92 -12.92 -57.29
C SER A 518 -11.36 -12.87 -57.28
N THR A 519 -10.67 -14.03 -57.30
CA THR A 519 -9.35 -14.38 -57.93
C THR A 519 -8.20 -14.92 -57.05
N ASN A 520 -7.80 -16.18 -57.34
CA ASN A 520 -6.47 -16.72 -57.76
C ASN A 520 -5.16 -16.24 -57.05
N ASN A 521 -4.06 -17.02 -56.88
CA ASN A 521 -3.74 -18.41 -57.32
C ASN A 521 -2.45 -19.00 -56.64
N THR A 522 -2.44 -20.33 -56.40
CA THR A 522 -1.34 -21.33 -56.55
C THR A 522 0.05 -21.30 -55.84
N HIS A 523 0.58 -22.54 -55.67
CA HIS A 523 1.96 -23.02 -55.43
C HIS A 523 2.52 -23.08 -53.98
N ALA A 524 3.38 -24.05 -53.58
CA ALA A 524 3.52 -25.51 -53.86
C ALA A 524 4.72 -26.10 -53.05
N ASN A 525 4.80 -27.44 -52.95
CA ASN A 525 5.90 -28.30 -52.42
C ASN A 525 6.02 -28.37 -50.88
N ILE A 526 6.05 -29.52 -50.19
CA ILE A 526 6.68 -30.87 -50.35
C ILE A 526 8.00 -31.01 -49.57
N ALA A 527 7.97 -31.96 -48.62
CA ALA A 527 9.04 -32.67 -47.90
C ALA A 527 9.66 -31.96 -46.66
N ASP A 528 10.06 -32.64 -45.58
CA ASP A 528 10.21 -34.10 -45.38
C ASP A 528 9.98 -34.58 -43.92
N THR A 529 9.96 -35.89 -43.77
CA THR A 529 9.85 -36.74 -42.56
C THR A 529 10.75 -36.40 -41.36
N ASN A 530 10.21 -36.56 -40.14
CA ASN A 530 10.84 -37.46 -39.15
C ASN A 530 9.92 -37.90 -38.00
N HIS A 531 10.20 -39.09 -37.47
CA HIS A 531 9.33 -39.87 -36.58
C HIS A 531 9.87 -39.84 -35.14
N THR A 532 9.03 -39.53 -34.12
CA THR A 532 9.31 -39.96 -32.74
C THR A 532 8.03 -40.14 -31.93
N THR A 533 7.98 -41.21 -31.15
CA THR A 533 6.80 -41.70 -30.43
C THR A 533 6.69 -41.14 -29.01
N HIS A 534 5.54 -40.56 -28.65
CA HIS A 534 5.12 -40.40 -27.25
C HIS A 534 3.62 -40.73 -27.09
N ALA A 535 3.30 -41.50 -26.05
CA ALA A 535 1.94 -42.00 -25.80
C ALA A 535 1.05 -40.96 -25.09
N PRO A 536 -0.27 -40.91 -25.39
CA PRO A 536 -1.20 -40.02 -24.71
C PRO A 536 -1.66 -40.60 -23.36
N ALA A 537 -1.16 -40.05 -22.26
CA ALA A 537 -1.70 -40.29 -20.92
C ALA A 537 -2.95 -39.43 -20.68
N SER A 538 -4.14 -39.91 -21.08
CA SER A 538 -5.42 -39.21 -20.84
C SER A 538 -6.53 -40.17 -20.39
N THR A 539 -6.35 -40.81 -19.22
CA THR A 539 -7.36 -41.72 -18.65
C THR A 539 -7.34 -41.76 -17.11
N ARG A 540 -7.19 -40.61 -16.43
CA ARG A 540 -7.22 -40.54 -14.96
C ARG A 540 -8.30 -39.64 -14.33
N ASN A 541 -8.84 -38.67 -15.07
CA ASN A 541 -9.76 -37.67 -14.50
C ASN A 541 -11.24 -38.13 -14.46
N ASN A 542 -11.60 -39.20 -15.17
CA ASN A 542 -12.99 -39.71 -15.20
C ASN A 542 -13.28 -40.73 -14.08
N LEU A 543 -12.27 -41.25 -13.39
CA LEU A 543 -12.47 -42.26 -12.34
C LEU A 543 -12.92 -41.63 -11.01
N LEU A 544 -12.27 -40.54 -10.56
CA LEU A 544 -12.64 -39.88 -9.30
C LEU A 544 -14.07 -39.31 -9.33
N THR A 545 -14.44 -38.62 -10.42
CA THR A 545 -15.77 -38.00 -10.55
C THR A 545 -16.89 -39.04 -10.51
N ASN A 546 -16.67 -40.20 -11.13
CA ASN A 546 -17.64 -41.30 -11.12
C ASN A 546 -17.71 -41.99 -9.75
N THR A 547 -16.58 -42.17 -9.05
CA THR A 547 -16.58 -42.75 -7.69
C THR A 547 -17.27 -41.85 -6.67
N ILE A 548 -17.05 -40.52 -6.73
CA ILE A 548 -17.72 -39.56 -5.83
C ILE A 548 -19.23 -39.56 -6.07
N ASN A 549 -19.67 -39.52 -7.33
CA ASN A 549 -21.10 -39.58 -7.66
C ASN A 549 -21.75 -40.89 -7.18
N TYR A 550 -21.05 -42.03 -7.28
CA TYR A 550 -21.58 -43.33 -6.84
C TYR A 550 -21.73 -43.42 -5.32
N VAL A 551 -20.74 -42.95 -4.55
CA VAL A 551 -20.81 -42.93 -3.07
C VAL A 551 -21.89 -41.97 -2.56
N VAL A 552 -22.03 -40.78 -3.17
CA VAL A 552 -23.10 -39.84 -2.82
C VAL A 552 -24.49 -40.36 -3.21
N SER A 553 -24.60 -41.16 -4.27
CA SER A 553 -25.87 -41.79 -4.66
C SER A 553 -26.26 -42.95 -3.74
N ALA A 554 -25.28 -43.74 -3.26
CA ALA A 554 -25.52 -44.86 -2.35
C ALA A 554 -26.04 -44.41 -0.97
N ASP A 555 -25.46 -43.36 -0.38
CA ASP A 555 -25.82 -42.87 0.96
C ASP A 555 -27.16 -42.12 1.00
N ASN A 556 -27.63 -41.60 -0.13
CA ASN A 556 -28.93 -40.92 -0.24
C ASN A 556 -30.12 -41.88 -0.36
N SER A 557 -29.90 -43.17 -0.62
CA SER A 557 -30.98 -44.15 -0.87
C SER A 557 -31.64 -44.70 0.40
N SER A 558 -31.03 -44.51 1.57
CA SER A 558 -31.49 -45.01 2.87
C SER A 558 -31.79 -43.92 3.91
N ALA A 559 -31.39 -42.67 3.66
CA ALA A 559 -31.58 -41.56 4.58
C ALA A 559 -33.06 -41.17 4.72
N THR A 560 -33.55 -41.12 5.96
CA THR A 560 -34.95 -40.73 6.22
C THR A 560 -35.19 -39.25 5.84
N PRO A 561 -36.43 -38.83 5.51
CA PRO A 561 -36.72 -37.43 5.19
C PRO A 561 -36.30 -36.43 6.29
N GLN A 562 -36.37 -36.84 7.57
CA GLN A 562 -35.88 -36.05 8.70
C GLN A 562 -34.36 -35.92 8.70
N GLU A 563 -33.63 -36.98 8.35
CA GLU A 563 -32.17 -36.95 8.27
C GLU A 563 -31.67 -36.06 7.13
N ILE A 564 -32.32 -36.13 5.95
CA ILE A 564 -32.01 -35.23 4.83
C ILE A 564 -32.27 -33.77 5.21
N ALA A 565 -33.38 -33.49 5.93
CA ALA A 565 -33.65 -32.15 6.45
C ALA A 565 -32.63 -31.68 7.50
N ALA A 566 -32.16 -32.59 8.38
CA ALA A 566 -31.12 -32.29 9.37
C ALA A 566 -29.76 -32.03 8.70
N ARG A 567 -29.35 -32.85 7.71
CA ARG A 567 -28.13 -32.65 6.92
C ARG A 567 -28.16 -31.32 6.17
N ARG A 568 -29.30 -30.94 5.57
CA ARG A 568 -29.48 -29.60 4.95
C ARG A 568 -29.31 -28.47 5.97
N ARG A 569 -29.95 -28.53 7.14
CA ARG A 569 -29.78 -27.52 8.21
C ARG A 569 -28.34 -27.44 8.71
N GLY A 570 -27.67 -28.57 8.90
CA GLY A 570 -26.26 -28.63 9.28
C GLY A 570 -25.35 -27.96 8.23
N ALA A 571 -25.58 -28.23 6.94
CA ALA A 571 -24.87 -27.58 5.85
C ALA A 571 -25.12 -26.06 5.81
N THR A 572 -26.36 -25.59 6.04
CA THR A 572 -26.67 -24.15 6.12
C THR A 572 -25.97 -23.49 7.32
N ILE A 573 -25.98 -24.12 8.50
CA ILE A 573 -25.28 -23.62 9.70
C ILE A 573 -23.76 -23.57 9.46
N LEU A 574 -23.19 -24.60 8.82
CA LEU A 574 -21.78 -24.61 8.43
C LEU A 574 -21.47 -23.48 7.43
N PHE A 575 -22.32 -23.26 6.43
CA PHE A 575 -22.14 -22.17 5.46
C PHE A 575 -22.25 -20.78 6.10
N VAL A 576 -23.21 -20.57 7.01
CA VAL A 576 -23.35 -19.30 7.75
C VAL A 576 -22.18 -19.10 8.72
N GLY A 577 -21.73 -20.16 9.40
CA GLY A 577 -20.55 -20.12 10.26
C GLY A 577 -19.27 -19.81 9.47
N LEU A 578 -19.06 -20.48 8.34
CA LEU A 578 -17.94 -20.21 7.42
C LEU A 578 -18.02 -18.80 6.83
N PHE A 579 -19.22 -18.32 6.48
CA PHE A 579 -19.46 -16.97 6.01
C PHE A 579 -19.17 -15.92 7.09
N LEU A 580 -19.56 -16.15 8.35
CA LEU A 580 -19.26 -15.23 9.46
C LEU A 580 -17.76 -15.25 9.82
N VAL A 581 -17.11 -16.42 9.79
CA VAL A 581 -15.65 -16.53 9.95
C VAL A 581 -14.94 -15.83 8.80
N MET A 582 -15.38 -16.01 7.56
CA MET A 582 -14.84 -15.27 6.42
C MET A 582 -15.12 -13.77 6.57
N VAL A 583 -16.32 -13.30 6.90
CA VAL A 583 -16.60 -11.87 7.09
C VAL A 583 -15.76 -11.25 8.23
N GLY A 584 -15.45 -12.00 9.28
CA GLY A 584 -14.57 -11.55 10.37
C GLY A 584 -13.08 -11.57 10.05
N PHE A 585 -12.59 -12.64 9.41
CA PHE A 585 -11.16 -12.80 9.08
C PHE A 585 -10.77 -12.25 7.72
N PHE A 586 -11.70 -12.06 6.78
CA PHE A 586 -11.41 -11.58 5.44
C PHE A 586 -10.91 -10.14 5.46
N PRO A 587 -11.43 -9.16 6.23
CA PRO A 587 -10.81 -7.85 6.33
C PRO A 587 -9.34 -7.92 6.76
N ILE A 588 -9.02 -8.81 7.71
CA ILE A 588 -7.64 -9.08 8.12
C ILE A 588 -6.86 -9.67 6.93
N PHE A 589 -7.41 -10.70 6.27
CA PHE A 589 -6.77 -11.37 5.13
C PHE A 589 -6.57 -10.45 3.91
N THR A 590 -7.54 -9.62 3.51
CA THR A 590 -7.36 -8.62 2.47
C THR A 590 -6.42 -7.52 2.90
N ILE A 591 -6.39 -7.09 4.16
CA ILE A 591 -5.34 -6.17 4.63
C ILE A 591 -3.96 -6.85 4.49
N THR A 592 -3.78 -8.10 4.93
CA THR A 592 -2.50 -8.83 4.81
C THR A 592 -2.11 -9.15 3.36
N LEU A 593 -3.06 -9.33 2.44
CA LEU A 593 -2.78 -9.57 1.01
C LEU A 593 -2.58 -8.27 0.22
N ILE A 594 -3.33 -7.22 0.56
CA ILE A 594 -3.26 -5.91 -0.12
C ILE A 594 -2.07 -5.09 0.40
N LEU A 595 -1.60 -5.24 1.64
CA LEU A 595 -0.37 -4.57 2.11
C LEU A 595 0.83 -4.85 1.17
N PRO A 596 1.16 -6.12 0.85
CA PRO A 596 2.17 -6.45 -0.15
C PRO A 596 1.89 -5.88 -1.55
N PHE A 597 0.62 -5.79 -1.96
CA PHE A 597 0.27 -5.18 -3.26
C PHE A 597 0.28 -3.65 -3.24
N LEU A 598 0.12 -2.99 -2.09
CA LEU A 598 0.37 -1.56 -1.93
C LEU A 598 1.87 -1.28 -1.86
N SER A 599 2.65 -2.13 -1.19
CA SER A 599 4.11 -2.06 -1.17
C SER A 599 4.78 -2.46 -2.48
N THR A 600 4.06 -3.13 -3.39
CA THR A 600 4.53 -3.45 -4.76
C THR A 600 3.81 -2.69 -5.89
N ALA A 601 2.67 -2.05 -5.64
CA ALA A 601 2.17 -0.98 -6.51
C ALA A 601 3.04 0.29 -6.41
N THR A 602 3.85 0.41 -5.37
CA THR A 602 5.01 1.31 -5.30
C THR A 602 6.23 0.82 -6.12
N LEU A 603 6.15 -0.30 -6.85
CA LEU A 603 7.21 -0.81 -7.75
C LEU A 603 6.87 -0.68 -9.26
N CYS A 604 5.78 0.02 -9.62
CA CYS A 604 5.40 0.36 -11.01
C CYS A 604 5.16 1.85 -11.22
#